data_AF-A0A7S1WBT5-F1
#
_entry.id   AF-A0A7S1WBT5-F1
#
_cell.length_a   1.000
_cell.length_b   1.000
_cell.length_c   1.000
_cell.angle_alpha   90.00
_cell.angle_beta   90.00
_cell.angle_gamma   90.00
#
_symmetry.space_group_name_H-M   'P 1'
#
loop_
_entity.id
_entity.type
_entity.pdbx_description
1 polymer ?
#
loop_
_entity_poly.entity_id
_entity_poly.type
_entity_poly.pdbx_seq_one_letter_code
_entity_poly.pdbx_strand_id
1 'polypeptide(L)'
;LRTLKCNKFKGRGEKERIANVFRYLDPSGEGQVSRGEWSVLDNLWKEMRQSIREFVIFLERCFANKDDPDEDVLDVAWSFIDDDGSGSITEQEWTDVVHDRLKYFGPTLIIFGFLDKDDEGTVEKEEFRTLKVFQNHYHEEQAARSSSHVNSPTRAGGTAATIEAEA
;
A
#
# COMPACT_ATOMS: atom_id res chain seq x y z
N LEU A 1 -14.09 -2.57 -33.34
CA LEU A 1 -13.60 -2.21 -31.99
C LEU A 1 -12.79 -3.39 -31.48
N ARG A 2 -11.49 -3.20 -31.17
CA ARG A 2 -10.68 -4.26 -30.54
C ARG A 2 -11.26 -4.53 -29.15
N THR A 3 -11.46 -5.78 -28.81
CA THR A 3 -11.93 -6.19 -27.48
C THR A 3 -10.87 -5.81 -26.45
N LEU A 4 -11.23 -5.03 -25.44
CA LEU A 4 -10.35 -4.75 -24.29
C LEU A 4 -10.05 -6.08 -23.58
N LYS A 5 -8.79 -6.35 -23.25
CA LYS A 5 -8.39 -7.53 -22.46
C LYS A 5 -8.68 -7.35 -20.96
N CYS A 6 -9.71 -6.58 -20.61
CA CYS A 6 -10.08 -6.27 -19.22
C CYS A 6 -11.45 -6.87 -18.93
N ASN A 7 -11.53 -7.73 -17.90
CA ASN A 7 -12.78 -8.40 -17.53
C ASN A 7 -13.69 -7.47 -16.72
N LYS A 8 -13.13 -6.52 -15.95
CA LYS A 8 -13.91 -5.58 -15.11
C LYS A 8 -15.01 -4.80 -15.85
N PHE A 9 -14.86 -4.56 -17.15
CA PHE A 9 -15.88 -3.83 -17.92
C PHE A 9 -16.90 -4.74 -18.61
N LYS A 10 -16.69 -6.05 -18.69
CA LYS A 10 -17.58 -6.95 -19.44
C LYS A 10 -18.98 -7.03 -18.84
N GLY A 11 -19.98 -7.30 -19.68
CA GLY A 11 -21.35 -7.58 -19.24
C GLY A 11 -22.31 -6.40 -19.34
N ARG A 12 -23.44 -6.48 -18.61
CA ARG A 12 -24.50 -5.46 -18.67
C ARG A 12 -23.94 -4.09 -18.27
N GLY A 13 -24.15 -3.06 -19.09
CA GLY A 13 -23.67 -1.70 -18.81
C GLY A 13 -22.21 -1.42 -19.15
N GLU A 14 -21.53 -2.30 -19.91
CA GLU A 14 -20.11 -2.12 -20.30
C GLU A 14 -19.81 -0.72 -20.86
N LYS A 15 -20.58 -0.27 -21.86
CA LYS A 15 -20.40 1.05 -22.48
C LYS A 15 -20.57 2.19 -21.48
N GLU A 16 -21.49 2.05 -20.54
CA GLU A 16 -21.75 3.06 -19.51
C GLU A 16 -20.61 3.15 -18.50
N ARG A 17 -20.07 2.00 -18.04
CA ARG A 17 -18.88 1.99 -17.17
C ARG A 17 -17.68 2.63 -17.86
N ILE A 18 -17.42 2.28 -19.12
CA ILE A 18 -16.32 2.88 -19.89
C ILE A 18 -16.55 4.39 -20.05
N ALA A 19 -17.78 4.81 -20.38
CA ALA A 19 -18.12 6.22 -20.50
C ALA A 19 -17.95 6.99 -19.17
N ASN A 20 -18.27 6.37 -18.04
CA ASN A 20 -18.08 6.96 -16.72
C ASN A 20 -16.60 7.16 -16.39
N VAL A 21 -15.74 6.18 -16.71
CA VAL A 21 -14.28 6.34 -16.55
C VAL A 21 -13.77 7.45 -17.47
N PHE A 22 -14.20 7.47 -18.73
CA PHE A 22 -13.79 8.52 -19.67
C PHE A 22 -14.21 9.91 -19.17
N ARG A 23 -15.44 10.07 -18.70
CA ARG A 23 -15.95 11.34 -18.14
C ARG A 23 -15.23 11.76 -16.86
N TYR A 24 -14.78 10.81 -16.05
CA TYR A 24 -13.95 11.11 -14.89
C TYR A 24 -12.57 11.65 -15.31
N LEU A 25 -12.02 11.13 -16.41
CA LEU A 25 -10.76 11.57 -16.99
C LEU A 25 -10.87 12.82 -17.88
N ASP A 26 -12.07 13.22 -18.29
CA ASP A 26 -12.34 14.41 -19.12
C ASP A 26 -13.21 15.40 -18.34
N PRO A 27 -12.66 16.07 -17.30
CA PRO A 27 -13.39 17.06 -16.54
C PRO A 27 -13.74 18.32 -17.36
N SER A 28 -13.01 18.60 -18.44
CA SER A 28 -13.31 19.71 -19.35
C SER A 28 -14.52 19.44 -20.24
N GLY A 29 -14.83 18.17 -20.51
CA GLY A 29 -15.98 17.73 -21.31
C GLY A 29 -15.78 17.94 -22.82
N GLU A 30 -14.53 18.07 -23.26
CA GLU A 30 -14.20 18.34 -24.67
C GLU A 30 -14.20 17.07 -25.54
N GLY A 31 -14.42 15.90 -24.95
CA GLY A 31 -14.44 14.61 -25.63
C GLY A 31 -13.04 14.07 -25.91
N GLN A 32 -12.02 14.62 -25.28
CA GLN A 32 -10.63 14.17 -25.32
C GLN A 32 -10.05 14.18 -23.91
N VAL A 33 -8.96 13.44 -23.69
CA VAL A 33 -8.25 13.45 -22.41
C VAL A 33 -6.86 14.00 -22.65
N SER A 34 -6.60 15.20 -22.15
CA SER A 34 -5.29 15.83 -22.19
C SER A 34 -4.30 15.11 -21.26
N ARG A 35 -2.99 15.36 -21.44
CA ARG A 35 -1.97 14.82 -20.54
C ARG A 35 -2.14 15.31 -19.10
N GLY A 36 -2.61 16.54 -18.92
CA GLY A 36 -2.90 17.10 -17.61
C GLY A 36 -4.02 16.36 -16.91
N GLU A 37 -5.12 16.10 -17.62
CA GLU A 37 -6.24 15.35 -17.06
C GLU A 37 -5.87 13.87 -16.81
N TRP A 38 -5.06 13.27 -17.69
CA TRP A 38 -4.53 11.92 -17.49
C TRP A 38 -3.71 11.77 -16.19
N SER A 39 -3.06 12.85 -15.73
CA SER A 39 -2.24 12.83 -14.51
C SER A 39 -3.03 12.52 -13.23
N VAL A 40 -4.36 12.60 -13.26
CA VAL A 40 -5.21 12.15 -12.15
C VAL A 40 -4.98 10.68 -11.83
N LEU A 41 -4.69 9.85 -12.84
CA LEU A 41 -4.38 8.43 -12.66
C LEU A 41 -3.07 8.22 -11.92
N ASP A 42 -2.09 9.11 -12.10
CA ASP A 42 -0.82 9.05 -11.34
C ASP A 42 -1.06 9.35 -9.86
N ASN A 43 -1.98 10.27 -9.55
CA ASN A 43 -2.34 10.58 -8.17
C ASN A 43 -3.13 9.43 -7.54
N LEU A 44 -4.11 8.87 -8.25
CA LEU A 44 -4.85 7.69 -7.81
C LEU A 44 -3.91 6.49 -7.56
N TRP A 45 -2.93 6.29 -8.45
CA TRP A 45 -1.93 5.24 -8.28
C TRP A 45 -1.06 5.46 -7.02
N LYS A 46 -0.65 6.70 -6.73
CA LYS A 46 0.09 7.03 -5.51
C LYS A 46 -0.74 6.79 -4.26
N GLU A 47 -2.00 7.19 -4.24
CA GLU A 47 -2.92 6.98 -3.11
C GLU A 47 -3.15 5.48 -2.85
N MET A 48 -3.35 4.70 -3.92
CA MET A 48 -3.47 3.25 -3.80
C MET A 48 -2.20 2.61 -3.24
N ARG A 49 -1.01 2.98 -3.75
CA ARG A 49 0.26 2.48 -3.22
C ARG A 49 0.48 2.85 -1.75
N GLN A 50 0.10 4.07 -1.36
CA GLN A 50 0.19 4.52 0.02
C GLN A 50 -0.74 3.69 0.93
N SER A 51 -1.95 3.43 0.47
CA SER A 51 -2.92 2.61 1.19
C SER A 51 -2.45 1.16 1.40
N ILE A 52 -1.83 0.57 0.37
CA ILE A 52 -1.24 -0.78 0.47
C ILE A 52 -0.07 -0.79 1.46
N ARG A 53 0.79 0.24 1.44
CA ARG A 53 1.88 0.40 2.42
C ARG A 53 1.34 0.48 3.85
N GLU A 54 0.30 1.27 4.08
CA GLU A 54 -0.32 1.40 5.41
C GLU A 54 -0.89 0.07 5.90
N PHE A 55 -1.49 -0.71 4.99
CA PHE A 55 -1.96 -2.05 5.29
C PHE A 55 -0.82 -3.01 5.67
N VAL A 56 0.30 -3.01 4.95
CA VAL A 56 1.46 -3.85 5.30
C VAL A 56 2.03 -3.48 6.68
N ILE A 57 2.17 -2.18 6.97
CA ILE A 57 2.60 -1.72 8.30
C ILE A 57 1.61 -2.16 9.37
N PHE A 58 0.32 -2.16 9.07
CA PHE A 58 -0.71 -2.67 9.96
C PHE A 58 -0.53 -4.18 10.23
N LEU A 59 -0.31 -5.00 9.20
CA LEU A 59 -0.03 -6.43 9.36
C LEU A 59 1.21 -6.68 10.21
N GLU A 60 2.30 -5.93 9.99
CA GLU A 60 3.50 -6.00 10.84
C GLU A 60 3.20 -5.70 12.30
N ARG A 61 2.36 -4.72 12.59
CA ARG A 61 1.97 -4.40 13.98
C ARG A 61 1.13 -5.50 14.63
N CYS A 62 0.34 -6.21 13.84
CA CYS A 62 -0.54 -7.27 14.33
C CYS A 62 0.18 -8.61 14.49
N PHE A 63 1.10 -8.94 13.59
CA PHE A 63 1.63 -10.30 13.44
C PHE A 63 3.15 -10.41 13.58
N ALA A 64 3.91 -9.31 13.66
CA ALA A 64 5.35 -9.42 13.88
C ALA A 64 5.63 -10.03 15.26
N ASN A 65 6.34 -11.14 15.24
CA ASN A 65 6.80 -11.84 16.42
C ASN A 65 8.12 -11.22 16.90
N LYS A 66 8.17 -10.77 18.15
CA LYS A 66 9.38 -10.17 18.73
C LYS A 66 10.41 -11.23 19.13
N ASP A 67 9.95 -12.45 19.35
CA ASP A 67 10.78 -13.56 19.79
C ASP A 67 11.36 -14.34 18.59
N ASP A 68 10.76 -14.20 17.41
CA ASP A 68 11.24 -14.75 16.14
C ASP A 68 11.22 -13.69 15.02
N PRO A 69 12.31 -12.92 14.86
CA PRO A 69 12.38 -11.86 13.85
C PRO A 69 12.52 -12.38 12.41
N ASP A 70 12.82 -13.66 12.23
CA ASP A 70 12.96 -14.29 10.91
C ASP A 70 11.62 -14.83 10.39
N GLU A 71 10.57 -14.84 11.22
CA GLU A 71 9.22 -15.26 10.85
C GLU A 71 8.60 -14.30 9.82
N ASP A 72 8.14 -14.83 8.69
CA ASP A 72 7.51 -14.01 7.66
C ASP A 72 6.10 -13.59 8.09
N VAL A 73 5.98 -12.33 8.52
CA VAL A 73 4.72 -11.66 8.87
C VAL A 73 3.60 -11.93 7.86
N LEU A 74 3.91 -11.96 6.56
CA LEU A 74 2.88 -12.17 5.54
C LEU A 74 2.37 -13.62 5.51
N ASP A 75 3.22 -14.61 5.80
CA ASP A 75 2.78 -16.01 5.89
C ASP A 75 1.93 -16.23 7.16
N VAL A 76 2.28 -15.59 8.28
CA VAL A 76 1.47 -15.62 9.52
C VAL A 76 0.12 -14.93 9.29
N ALA A 77 0.12 -13.73 8.68
CA ALA A 77 -1.09 -13.00 8.36
C ALA A 77 -1.98 -13.79 7.40
N TRP A 78 -1.41 -14.44 6.38
CA TRP A 78 -2.16 -15.30 5.46
C TRP A 78 -2.92 -16.38 6.22
N SER A 79 -2.24 -17.15 7.09
CA SER A 79 -2.87 -18.22 7.86
C SER A 79 -3.95 -17.74 8.82
N PHE A 80 -3.97 -16.44 9.16
CA PHE A 80 -5.07 -15.85 9.95
C PHE A 80 -6.23 -15.38 9.07
N ILE A 81 -5.95 -14.87 7.87
CA ILE A 81 -6.98 -14.32 6.97
C ILE A 81 -7.70 -15.44 6.21
N ASP A 82 -6.95 -16.44 5.75
CA ASP A 82 -7.45 -17.72 5.19
C ASP A 82 -7.94 -18.63 6.33
N ASP A 83 -8.93 -18.14 7.09
CA ASP A 83 -9.41 -18.74 8.35
C ASP A 83 -10.03 -20.13 8.14
N ASP A 84 -10.57 -20.39 6.94
CA ASP A 84 -11.13 -21.68 6.55
C ASP A 84 -10.10 -22.63 5.90
N GLY A 85 -8.90 -22.12 5.58
CA GLY A 85 -7.81 -22.86 4.97
C GLY A 85 -8.13 -23.35 3.55
N SER A 86 -9.01 -22.67 2.83
CA SER A 86 -9.39 -23.02 1.46
C SER A 86 -8.25 -22.78 0.46
N GLY A 87 -7.27 -21.94 0.83
CA GLY A 87 -6.14 -21.59 -0.02
C GLY A 87 -6.41 -20.41 -0.96
N SER A 88 -7.60 -19.81 -0.88
CA SER A 88 -7.94 -18.54 -1.52
C SER A 88 -8.86 -17.72 -0.62
N ILE A 89 -8.89 -16.40 -0.82
CA ILE A 89 -9.70 -15.49 0.00
C ILE A 89 -10.67 -14.76 -0.92
N THR A 90 -11.97 -14.95 -0.71
CA THR A 90 -13.03 -14.20 -1.39
C THR A 90 -13.13 -12.76 -0.86
N GLU A 91 -13.76 -11.86 -1.62
CA GLU A 91 -13.99 -10.47 -1.16
C GLU A 91 -14.77 -10.41 0.17
N GLN A 92 -15.69 -11.35 0.39
CA GLN A 92 -16.47 -11.44 1.61
C GLN A 92 -15.60 -11.86 2.80
N GLU A 93 -14.82 -12.94 2.67
CA GLU A 93 -13.89 -13.38 3.71
C GLU A 93 -12.86 -12.30 4.03
N TRP A 94 -12.33 -11.64 3.00
CA TRP A 94 -11.44 -10.49 3.16
C TRP A 94 -12.08 -9.40 4.02
N THR A 95 -13.34 -9.04 3.72
CA THR A 95 -14.05 -8.02 4.49
C THR A 95 -14.29 -8.46 5.93
N ASP A 96 -14.80 -9.68 6.13
CA ASP A 96 -15.10 -10.22 7.45
C ASP A 96 -13.85 -10.32 8.33
N VAL A 97 -12.71 -10.70 7.76
CA VAL A 97 -11.47 -10.82 8.54
C VAL A 97 -10.74 -9.49 8.65
N VAL A 98 -10.46 -8.79 7.55
CA VAL A 98 -9.62 -7.58 7.57
C VAL A 98 -10.35 -6.39 8.19
N HIS A 99 -11.61 -6.15 7.80
CA HIS A 99 -12.39 -5.05 8.36
C HIS A 99 -12.98 -5.41 9.72
N ASP A 100 -13.66 -6.56 9.84
CA ASP A 100 -14.44 -6.83 11.04
C ASP A 100 -13.67 -7.49 12.18
N ARG A 101 -12.71 -8.39 11.90
CA ARG A 101 -11.90 -9.02 12.97
C ARG A 101 -10.64 -8.23 13.29
N LEU A 102 -9.85 -7.89 12.26
CA LEU A 102 -8.59 -7.15 12.41
C LEU A 102 -8.81 -5.66 12.68
N LYS A 103 -10.02 -5.12 12.39
CA LYS A 103 -10.35 -3.71 12.59
C LYS A 103 -9.43 -2.77 11.80
N TYR A 104 -9.06 -3.18 10.59
CA TYR A 104 -8.40 -2.29 9.65
C TYR A 104 -9.47 -1.46 8.91
N PHE A 105 -9.48 -0.15 9.18
CA PHE A 105 -10.45 0.79 8.62
C PHE A 105 -9.92 1.59 7.41
N GLY A 106 -8.84 1.12 6.78
CA GLY A 106 -8.34 1.68 5.52
C GLY A 106 -9.16 1.19 4.32
N PRO A 107 -8.72 1.48 3.09
CA PRO A 107 -9.47 1.15 1.88
C PRO A 107 -9.32 -0.33 1.50
N THR A 108 -9.98 -1.21 2.25
CA THR A 108 -9.90 -2.67 2.12
C THR A 108 -10.20 -3.20 0.72
N LEU A 109 -11.24 -2.67 0.07
CA LEU A 109 -11.63 -3.12 -1.28
C LEU A 109 -10.63 -2.70 -2.37
N ILE A 110 -9.97 -1.55 -2.19
CA ILE A 110 -8.91 -1.12 -3.12
C ILE A 110 -7.72 -2.06 -3.02
N ILE A 111 -7.38 -2.47 -1.79
CA ILE A 111 -6.28 -3.42 -1.56
C ILE A 111 -6.65 -4.80 -2.12
N PHE A 112 -7.86 -5.29 -1.86
CA PHE A 112 -8.35 -6.55 -2.43
C PHE A 112 -8.25 -6.54 -3.96
N GLY A 113 -8.80 -5.51 -4.61
CA GLY A 113 -8.76 -5.39 -6.07
C GLY A 113 -7.37 -5.13 -6.66
N PHE A 114 -6.36 -4.79 -5.85
CA PHE A 114 -4.96 -4.78 -6.25
C PHE A 114 -4.33 -6.18 -6.18
N LEU A 115 -4.75 -6.98 -5.20
CA LEU A 115 -4.26 -8.34 -4.99
C LEU A 115 -4.85 -9.32 -6.01
N ASP A 116 -6.16 -9.26 -6.24
CA ASP A 116 -6.88 -10.02 -7.27
C ASP A 116 -6.48 -9.53 -8.66
N LYS A 117 -5.40 -10.11 -9.22
CA LYS A 117 -4.76 -9.62 -10.46
C LYS A 117 -5.45 -10.10 -11.72
N ASP A 118 -6.11 -11.25 -11.66
CA ASP A 118 -6.78 -11.88 -12.78
C ASP A 118 -8.29 -11.58 -12.83
N ASP A 119 -8.81 -10.83 -11.85
CA ASP A 119 -10.22 -10.47 -11.70
C ASP A 119 -11.12 -11.71 -11.51
N GLU A 120 -10.64 -12.76 -10.85
CA GLU A 120 -11.42 -13.96 -10.54
C GLU A 120 -12.30 -13.80 -9.29
N GLY A 121 -12.12 -12.69 -8.54
CA GLY A 121 -12.91 -12.37 -7.35
C GLY A 121 -12.43 -13.10 -6.09
N THR A 122 -11.24 -13.68 -6.16
CA THR A 122 -10.54 -14.34 -5.06
C THR A 122 -9.07 -13.93 -5.08
N VAL A 123 -8.42 -13.98 -3.92
CA VAL A 123 -6.98 -13.74 -3.80
C VAL A 123 -6.29 -15.05 -3.39
N GLU A 124 -5.33 -15.49 -4.17
CA GLU A 124 -4.48 -16.64 -3.85
C GLU A 124 -3.26 -16.23 -2.99
N LYS A 125 -2.59 -17.22 -2.39
CA LYS A 125 -1.43 -16.97 -1.52
C LYS A 125 -0.30 -16.26 -2.25
N GLU A 126 -0.03 -16.65 -3.49
CA GLU A 126 0.98 -16.06 -4.36
C GLU A 126 0.66 -14.60 -4.69
N GLU A 127 -0.62 -14.26 -4.85
CA GLU A 127 -1.08 -12.89 -5.06
C GLU A 127 -0.91 -12.05 -3.79
N PHE A 128 -1.29 -12.59 -2.63
CA PHE A 128 -1.09 -11.95 -1.34
C PHE A 128 0.39 -11.65 -1.06
N ARG A 129 1.29 -12.58 -1.41
CA ARG A 129 2.75 -12.40 -1.27
C ARG A 129 3.32 -11.24 -2.07
N THR A 130 2.57 -10.67 -3.03
CA THR A 130 3.00 -9.48 -3.76
C THR A 130 3.11 -8.24 -2.85
N LEU A 131 2.49 -8.26 -1.67
CA LEU A 131 2.66 -7.27 -0.61
C LEU A 131 4.11 -7.15 -0.11
N LYS A 132 4.95 -8.18 -0.31
CA LYS A 132 6.37 -8.18 0.09
C LYS A 132 7.14 -7.00 -0.51
N VAL A 133 6.76 -6.55 -1.71
CA VAL A 133 7.38 -5.39 -2.37
C VAL A 133 7.22 -4.11 -1.53
N PHE A 134 6.09 -3.97 -0.83
CA PHE A 134 5.83 -2.81 0.03
C PHE A 134 6.51 -2.92 1.39
N GLN A 135 6.62 -4.14 1.92
CA GLN A 135 7.40 -4.44 3.14
C GLN A 135 8.88 -4.10 2.96
N ASN A 136 9.50 -4.59 1.88
CA ASN A 136 10.93 -4.34 1.61
C ASN A 136 11.22 -2.85 1.49
N HIS A 137 10.39 -2.12 0.74
CA HIS A 137 10.52 -0.67 0.60
C HIS A 137 10.40 0.08 1.94
N TYR A 138 9.53 -0.39 2.84
CA TYR A 138 9.40 0.20 4.18
C TYR A 138 10.65 -0.04 5.03
N HIS A 139 11.19 -1.26 5.04
CA HIS A 139 12.41 -1.59 5.78
C HIS A 139 13.64 -0.82 5.25
N GLU A 140 13.79 -0.69 3.94
CA GLU A 140 14.87 0.09 3.31
C GLU A 140 14.82 1.58 3.73
N GLU A 141 13.62 2.19 3.70
CA GLU A 141 13.44 3.58 4.13
C GLU A 141 13.76 3.78 5.62
N GLN A 142 13.37 2.84 6.49
CA GLN A 142 13.65 2.91 7.92
C GLN A 142 15.15 2.74 8.22
N ALA A 143 15.83 1.84 7.51
CA ALA A 143 17.28 1.67 7.62
C ALA A 143 18.06 2.93 7.18
N ALA A 144 17.62 3.57 6.09
CA ALA A 144 18.22 4.82 5.60
C ALA A 144 18.04 5.98 6.60
N ARG A 145 16.83 6.12 7.18
CA ARG A 145 16.55 7.12 8.22
C ARG A 145 17.43 6.92 9.45
N SER A 146 17.57 5.67 9.91
CA SER A 146 18.39 5.32 11.07
C SER A 146 19.88 5.58 10.84
N SER A 147 20.38 5.37 9.61
CA SER A 147 21.77 5.66 9.24
C SER A 147 22.08 7.16 9.17
N SER A 148 21.11 7.99 8.77
CA SER A 148 21.30 9.45 8.68
C SER A 148 21.40 10.16 10.04
N HIS A 149 20.86 9.58 11.11
CA HIS A 149 20.84 10.20 12.44
C HIS A 149 22.16 10.03 13.22
N VAL A 150 23.05 9.12 12.79
CA VAL A 150 24.33 8.83 13.47
C VAL A 150 25.47 9.77 13.02
N ASN A 151 25.30 10.52 11.93
CA ASN A 151 26.33 11.42 11.36
C ASN A 151 26.11 12.92 11.67
N SER A 152 25.68 13.27 12.88
CA SER A 152 25.76 14.67 13.35
C SER A 152 27.10 14.92 14.05
N PRO A 153 27.99 15.80 13.54
CA PRO A 153 29.24 16.10 14.21
C PRO A 153 28.97 16.83 15.52
N THR A 154 29.42 16.25 16.62
CA THR A 154 29.45 16.88 17.95
C THR A 154 30.21 18.20 17.85
N ARG A 155 29.48 19.32 17.89
CA ARG A 155 30.05 20.66 17.93
C ARG A 155 30.74 20.85 19.29
N ALA A 156 32.04 20.58 19.35
CA ALA A 156 32.90 20.92 20.48
C ALA A 156 32.93 22.45 20.64
N GLY A 157 32.10 22.97 21.55
CA GLY A 157 32.18 24.33 22.05
C GLY A 157 33.05 24.36 23.31
N GLY A 158 34.03 25.27 23.36
CA GLY A 158 34.81 25.49 24.58
C GLY A 158 36.09 26.29 24.38
N THR A 159 36.03 27.50 23.83
CA THR A 159 37.11 28.48 24.03
C THR A 159 36.87 29.24 25.32
N ALA A 160 37.67 28.93 26.34
CA ALA A 160 37.77 29.67 27.58
C ALA A 160 38.58 30.95 27.34
N ALA A 161 38.04 32.11 27.72
CA ALA A 161 38.78 33.35 27.88
C ALA A 161 38.55 33.83 29.32
N THR A 162 39.59 33.70 30.14
CA THR A 162 39.65 34.19 31.52
C THR A 162 40.00 35.67 31.49
N ILE A 163 39.25 36.45 32.26
CA ILE A 163 39.40 37.90 32.45
C ILE A 163 40.56 38.16 33.42
N GLU A 164 41.50 39.02 33.03
CA GLU A 164 42.50 39.63 33.93
C GLU A 164 41.82 40.69 34.80
N ALA A 165 42.11 40.68 36.10
CA ALA A 165 41.77 41.75 37.04
C ALA A 165 43.07 42.31 37.62
N GLU A 166 43.31 43.60 37.36
CA GLU A 166 44.34 44.42 38.00
C GLU A 166 43.96 44.73 39.45
N ALA A 167 44.89 44.49 40.37
CA ALA A 167 45.15 45.28 41.58
C ALA A 167 46.56 44.95 42.12
#